data_AF-A0AAD8HNN7-F1
#
_entry.id   AF-A0AAD8HNN7-F1
#
_cell.length_a   1.000
_cell.length_b   1.000
_cell.length_c   1.000
_cell.angle_alpha   90.00
_cell.angle_beta   90.00
_cell.angle_gamma   90.00
#
_symmetry.space_group_name_H-M   'P 1'
#
loop_
_entity.id
_entity.type
_entity.pdbx_description
1 polymer ?
#
loop_
_entity_poly.entity_id
_entity_poly.type
_entity_poly.pdbx_seq_one_letter_code
_entity_poly.pdbx_strand_id
1 'polypeptide(L)'
;MGDYNYVATSLPCTRVDCSVAGNFTDDMNLILGKGNRLEIYVLMDESLKKLLDLQLCGRIKFLKRFHPHGDCREKGRFTKSHGHRVKEQVQTCSVDPDGKLIALYMFYNIVTLIPFENGELMRPLDRDVAAVKDIKFLFGSQEPTISVLCQVQSDMDANLSSKLITYKFNLENGTCT
;
A
#
# COMPACT_ATOMS: atom_id res chain seq x y z
N MET A 1 -24.09 -37.41 9.84
CA MET A 1 -22.63 -37.32 9.64
C MET A 1 -22.41 -36.14 8.70
N GLY A 2 -21.54 -35.19 9.04
CA GLY A 2 -21.26 -34.05 8.18
C GLY A 2 -20.28 -34.42 7.06
N ASP A 3 -20.46 -33.87 5.87
CA ASP A 3 -19.53 -34.03 4.75
C ASP A 3 -18.24 -33.26 5.04
N TYR A 4 -17.09 -33.95 4.97
CA TYR A 4 -15.77 -33.35 5.08
C TYR A 4 -15.15 -33.24 3.69
N ASN A 5 -14.81 -32.02 3.28
CA ASN A 5 -14.14 -31.76 2.01
C ASN A 5 -12.68 -31.39 2.25
N TYR A 6 -11.79 -31.96 1.44
CA TYR A 6 -10.38 -31.57 1.37
C TYR A 6 -10.14 -30.82 0.06
N VAL A 7 -9.59 -29.61 0.15
CA VAL A 7 -9.28 -28.78 -1.00
C VAL A 7 -7.77 -28.54 -1.04
N ALA A 8 -7.14 -28.86 -2.16
CA ALA A 8 -5.73 -28.62 -2.40
C ALA A 8 -5.51 -27.83 -3.70
N THR A 9 -4.41 -27.08 -3.75
CA THR A 9 -4.03 -26.32 -4.94
C THR A 9 -3.15 -27.20 -5.83
N SER A 10 -3.58 -27.48 -7.07
CA SER A 10 -2.79 -28.25 -8.03
C SER A 10 -1.68 -27.44 -8.68
N LEU A 11 -1.93 -26.15 -8.97
CA LEU A 11 -0.99 -25.24 -9.58
C LEU A 11 -1.00 -23.89 -8.87
N PRO A 12 0.17 -23.34 -8.48
CA PRO A 12 0.24 -22.00 -7.92
C PRO A 12 -0.21 -20.92 -8.92
N CYS A 13 -0.69 -19.80 -8.40
CA CYS A 13 -1.07 -18.66 -9.24
C CYS A 13 0.11 -18.15 -10.08
N THR A 14 -0.09 -18.02 -11.39
CA THR A 14 0.92 -17.54 -12.34
C THR A 14 0.77 -16.06 -12.70
N ARG A 15 -0.43 -15.49 -12.57
CA ARG A 15 -0.69 -14.07 -12.82
C ARG A 15 0.01 -13.19 -11.78
N VAL A 16 0.78 -12.21 -12.24
CA VAL A 16 1.33 -11.14 -11.40
C VAL A 16 0.24 -10.10 -11.16
N ASP A 17 -0.14 -9.91 -9.89
CA ASP A 17 -1.12 -8.90 -9.48
C ASP A 17 -0.43 -7.55 -9.18
N CYS A 18 0.78 -7.58 -8.60
CA CYS A 18 1.59 -6.39 -8.34
C CYS A 18 3.09 -6.72 -8.38
N SER A 19 3.91 -5.71 -8.64
CA SER A 19 5.36 -5.83 -8.63
C SER A 19 6.00 -4.57 -8.06
N VAL A 20 7.21 -4.72 -7.52
CA VAL A 20 7.99 -3.60 -7.03
C VAL A 20 9.47 -3.92 -7.15
N ALA A 21 10.26 -2.91 -7.51
CA ALA A 21 11.70 -3.01 -7.63
C ALA A 21 12.38 -2.18 -6.52
N GLY A 22 13.51 -2.68 -6.00
CA GLY A 22 14.31 -1.98 -4.99
C GLY A 22 15.20 -2.91 -4.16
N ASN A 23 15.98 -2.33 -3.26
CA ASN A 23 17.01 -3.03 -2.49
C ASN A 23 16.40 -3.58 -1.20
N PHE A 24 15.70 -4.70 -1.28
CA PHE A 24 15.25 -5.44 -0.09
C PHE A 24 16.39 -6.17 0.58
N THR A 25 17.25 -6.75 -0.25
CA THR A 25 18.55 -7.32 0.10
C THR A 25 19.64 -6.26 -0.07
N ASP A 26 20.90 -6.67 0.03
CA ASP A 26 22.03 -5.79 -0.30
C ASP A 26 22.09 -5.44 -1.80
N ASP A 27 21.52 -6.30 -2.66
CA ASP A 27 21.42 -6.10 -4.11
C ASP A 27 20.05 -5.56 -4.56
N MET A 28 19.97 -5.12 -5.83
CA MET A 28 18.72 -4.73 -6.48
C MET A 28 17.78 -5.93 -6.64
N ASN A 29 16.55 -5.80 -6.16
CA ASN A 29 15.55 -6.85 -6.25
C ASN A 29 14.37 -6.49 -7.14
N LEU A 30 13.74 -7.53 -7.69
CA LEU A 30 12.38 -7.50 -8.22
C LEU A 30 11.50 -8.40 -7.35
N ILE A 31 10.49 -7.81 -6.72
CA ILE A 31 9.53 -8.51 -5.88
C ILE A 31 8.19 -8.58 -6.60
N LEU A 32 7.62 -9.77 -6.68
CA LEU A 32 6.35 -10.06 -7.35
C LEU A 32 5.32 -10.57 -6.36
N GLY A 33 4.11 -10.00 -6.41
CA GLY A 33 2.93 -10.52 -5.75
C GLY A 33 2.01 -11.22 -6.77
N LYS A 34 1.84 -12.54 -6.62
CA LYS A 34 0.99 -13.39 -7.48
C LYS A 34 -0.13 -14.02 -6.64
N GLY A 35 -1.28 -13.36 -6.55
CA GLY A 35 -2.38 -13.81 -5.70
C GLY A 35 -1.96 -13.81 -4.22
N ASN A 36 -1.74 -14.99 -3.65
CA ASN A 36 -1.22 -15.15 -2.28
C ASN A 36 0.26 -15.55 -2.23
N ARG A 37 0.96 -15.59 -3.36
CA ARG A 37 2.37 -15.98 -3.46
C ARG A 37 3.27 -14.75 -3.62
N LEU A 38 4.32 -14.66 -2.81
CA LEU A 38 5.35 -13.63 -2.87
C LEU A 38 6.63 -14.25 -3.42
N GLU A 39 7.16 -13.69 -4.48
CA GLU A 39 8.43 -14.10 -5.07
C GLU A 39 9.42 -12.93 -5.03
N ILE A 40 10.66 -13.19 -4.61
CA ILE A 40 11.75 -12.20 -4.58
C ILE A 40 12.86 -12.69 -5.51
N TYR A 41 13.29 -11.81 -6.41
CA TYR A 41 14.38 -12.04 -7.33
C TYR A 41 15.50 -11.02 -7.07
N VAL A 42 16.75 -11.42 -7.20
CA VAL A 42 17.91 -10.51 -7.34
C VAL A 42 18.17 -10.31 -8.82
N LEU A 43 18.40 -9.06 -9.19
CA LEU A 43 18.84 -8.68 -10.52
C LEU A 43 20.35 -8.95 -10.62
N MET A 44 20.73 -9.80 -11.56
CA MET A 44 22.11 -10.00 -12.01
C MET A 44 22.28 -9.30 -13.36
N ASP A 45 23.51 -9.14 -13.83
CA ASP A 45 23.84 -8.41 -15.08
C ASP A 45 22.94 -8.77 -16.27
N GLU A 46 22.72 -10.07 -16.49
CA GLU A 46 21.94 -10.59 -17.64
C GLU A 46 20.82 -11.56 -17.21
N SER A 47 20.53 -11.66 -15.91
CA SER A 47 19.54 -12.64 -15.43
C SER A 47 18.83 -12.24 -14.14
N LEU A 48 17.72 -12.92 -13.87
CA LEU A 48 17.00 -12.80 -12.60
C LEU A 48 17.20 -14.10 -11.81
N LYS A 49 17.82 -14.00 -10.63
CA LYS A 49 17.97 -15.14 -9.72
C LYS A 49 16.86 -15.11 -8.68
N LYS A 50 16.00 -16.13 -8.66
CA LYS A 50 14.98 -16.26 -7.61
C LYS A 50 15.65 -16.52 -6.26
N LEU A 51 15.38 -15.67 -5.27
CA LEU A 51 15.85 -15.83 -3.89
C LEU A 51 14.80 -16.46 -2.98
N LEU A 52 13.56 -15.98 -3.06
CA LEU A 52 12.48 -16.40 -2.18
C LEU A 52 11.21 -16.71 -2.98
N ASP A 53 10.50 -17.74 -2.53
CA ASP A 53 9.23 -18.16 -3.06
C ASP A 53 8.34 -18.64 -1.90
N LEU A 54 7.40 -17.81 -1.47
CA LEU A 54 6.61 -18.04 -0.27
C LEU A 54 5.11 -17.87 -0.54
N GLN A 55 4.29 -18.81 -0.05
CA GLN A 55 2.85 -18.64 -0.01
C GLN A 55 2.43 -17.98 1.32
N LEU A 56 1.54 -16.99 1.23
CA LEU A 56 1.05 -16.22 2.37
C LEU A 56 -0.39 -16.58 2.70
N CYS A 57 -0.74 -16.48 3.98
CA CYS A 57 -2.11 -16.57 4.47
C CYS A 57 -2.89 -15.30 4.12
N GLY A 58 -3.35 -15.22 2.87
CA GLY A 58 -4.18 -14.13 2.37
C GLY A 58 -3.60 -13.49 1.11
N ARG A 59 -4.49 -12.82 0.36
CA ARG A 59 -4.15 -12.23 -0.94
C ARG A 59 -3.33 -10.96 -0.76
N ILE A 60 -2.29 -10.81 -1.57
CA ILE A 60 -1.50 -9.60 -1.69
C ILE A 60 -2.30 -8.61 -2.54
N LYS A 61 -2.69 -7.48 -1.95
CA LYS A 61 -3.39 -6.40 -2.67
C LYS A 61 -2.44 -5.32 -3.14
N PHE A 62 -1.53 -4.91 -2.27
CA PHE A 62 -0.53 -3.90 -2.58
C PHE A 62 0.83 -4.33 -2.06
N LEU A 63 1.86 -4.01 -2.84
CA LEU A 63 3.26 -4.06 -2.46
C LEU A 63 3.85 -2.67 -2.74
N LYS A 64 4.36 -2.01 -1.71
CA LYS A 64 4.98 -0.68 -1.83
C LYS A 64 6.34 -0.71 -1.16
N ARG A 65 7.34 -0.15 -1.84
CA ARG A 65 8.66 0.14 -1.28
C ARG A 65 8.56 1.37 -0.40
N PHE A 66 9.21 1.33 0.75
CA PHE A 66 9.38 2.48 1.61
C PHE A 66 10.77 2.46 2.27
N HIS A 67 11.29 3.64 2.61
CA HIS A 67 12.53 3.79 3.36
C HIS A 67 12.17 4.45 4.68
N PRO A 68 12.32 3.77 5.83
CA PRO A 68 11.97 4.36 7.11
C PRO A 68 12.74 5.65 7.37
N HIS A 69 12.08 6.65 7.94
CA HIS A 69 12.72 7.90 8.31
C HIS A 69 13.89 7.64 9.28
N GLY A 70 15.07 8.14 8.94
CA GLY A 70 16.29 8.00 9.77
C GLY A 70 17.04 6.67 9.61
N ASP A 71 16.60 5.76 8.75
CA ASP A 71 17.41 4.58 8.39
C ASP A 71 18.45 5.00 7.34
N CYS A 72 19.71 5.16 7.76
CA CYS A 72 20.82 5.55 6.87
C CYS A 72 21.20 4.44 5.87
N ARG A 73 20.54 3.27 5.96
CA ARG A 73 20.73 2.17 5.03
C ARG A 73 19.68 2.31 3.93
N GLU A 74 20.09 2.38 2.67
CA GLU A 74 19.24 2.34 1.46
C GLU A 74 18.40 1.05 1.30
N LYS A 75 18.12 0.33 2.38
CA LYS A 75 17.36 -0.91 2.38
C LYS A 75 15.87 -0.58 2.36
N GLY A 76 15.27 -0.73 1.19
CA GLY A 76 13.84 -0.58 1.00
C GLY A 76 13.10 -1.64 1.82
N ARG A 77 12.34 -1.22 2.82
CA ARG A 77 11.36 -2.10 3.46
C ARG A 77 10.10 -2.13 2.59
N PHE A 78 9.33 -3.21 2.69
CA PHE A 78 8.07 -3.33 1.97
C PHE A 78 6.94 -3.53 2.96
N THR A 79 5.85 -2.80 2.78
CA THR A 79 4.62 -3.08 3.50
C THR A 79 3.68 -3.89 2.62
N LYS A 80 3.12 -4.94 3.21
CA LYS A 80 2.01 -5.70 2.63
C LYS A 80 0.75 -5.33 3.38
N SER A 81 -0.28 -4.91 2.66
CA SER A 81 -1.63 -4.93 3.21
C SER A 81 -2.28 -6.28 2.92
N HIS A 82 -2.75 -6.94 4.00
CA HIS A 82 -3.61 -8.12 3.91
C HIS A 82 -5.06 -7.65 3.99
N GLY A 83 -5.88 -7.96 2.98
CA GLY A 83 -7.33 -7.92 3.14
C GLY A 83 -7.76 -9.20 3.87
N HIS A 84 -7.94 -9.14 5.20
CA HIS A 84 -8.63 -10.21 5.91
C HIS A 84 -10.13 -10.07 5.61
N ARG A 85 -10.73 -11.12 5.02
CA ARG A 85 -12.15 -11.28 4.69
C ARG A 85 -12.66 -10.49 3.47
N VAL A 86 -13.50 -11.20 2.73
CA VAL A 86 -14.07 -10.92 1.40
C VAL A 86 -14.94 -9.63 1.32
N LYS A 87 -15.03 -8.83 2.39
CA LYS A 87 -15.81 -7.57 2.41
C LYS A 87 -14.97 -6.29 2.60
N GLU A 88 -13.69 -6.41 2.94
CA GLU A 88 -12.80 -5.26 3.18
C GLU A 88 -11.89 -5.07 1.96
N GLN A 89 -12.33 -4.25 1.01
CA GLN A 89 -11.48 -3.85 -0.11
C GLN A 89 -10.77 -2.55 0.27
N VAL A 90 -9.49 -2.63 0.62
CA VAL A 90 -8.60 -1.47 0.54
C VAL A 90 -8.58 -1.05 -0.92
N GLN A 91 -9.05 0.16 -1.22
CA GLN A 91 -9.24 0.64 -2.59
C GLN A 91 -7.97 1.29 -3.13
N THR A 92 -7.24 2.01 -2.28
CA THR A 92 -5.93 2.58 -2.64
C THR A 92 -4.99 2.62 -1.44
N CYS A 93 -3.69 2.58 -1.71
CA CYS A 93 -2.64 2.81 -0.73
C CYS A 93 -1.52 3.67 -1.32
N SER A 94 -0.95 4.52 -0.46
CA SER A 94 0.24 5.30 -0.77
C SER A 94 1.16 5.33 0.45
N VAL A 95 2.46 5.43 0.21
CA VAL A 95 3.46 5.61 1.26
C VAL A 95 4.12 6.96 1.08
N ASP A 96 4.37 7.65 2.19
CA ASP A 96 5.08 8.91 2.23
C ASP A 96 6.52 8.74 1.69
N PRO A 97 7.02 9.62 0.80
CA PRO A 97 8.36 9.53 0.26
C PRO A 97 9.47 9.50 1.32
N ASP A 98 9.26 10.23 2.43
CA ASP A 98 10.19 10.27 3.57
C ASP A 98 9.97 9.09 4.54
N GLY A 99 9.03 8.19 4.24
CA GLY A 99 8.73 7.01 5.04
C GLY A 99 8.13 7.29 6.41
N LYS A 100 7.47 8.43 6.60
CA LYS A 100 6.86 8.81 7.89
C LYS A 100 5.43 8.26 8.05
N LEU A 101 4.68 8.12 6.96
CA LEU A 101 3.27 7.72 6.98
C LEU A 101 2.94 6.70 5.88
N ILE A 102 1.95 5.84 6.16
CA ILE A 102 1.18 5.10 5.15
C ILE A 102 -0.23 5.67 5.10
N ALA A 103 -0.73 5.97 3.91
CA ALA A 103 -2.14 6.27 3.68
C ALA A 103 -2.83 5.03 3.12
N LEU A 104 -3.89 4.59 3.78
CA LEU A 104 -4.80 3.54 3.34
C LEU A 104 -6.19 4.13 3.18
N TYR A 105 -6.79 3.94 2.01
CA TYR A 105 -8.23 4.19 1.85
C TYR A 105 -8.96 2.87 1.92
N MET A 106 -9.74 2.72 2.99
CA MET A 106 -10.46 1.50 3.33
C MET A 106 -11.96 1.78 3.37
N PHE A 107 -12.75 0.76 3.72
CA PHE A 107 -14.21 0.84 3.75
C PHE A 107 -14.72 2.02 4.63
N TYR A 108 -15.95 2.48 4.37
CA TYR A 108 -16.60 3.67 4.99
C TYR A 108 -16.07 5.04 4.58
N ASN A 109 -15.39 5.17 3.44
CA ASN A 109 -14.88 6.45 2.95
C ASN A 109 -13.87 7.13 3.89
N ILE A 110 -13.15 6.33 4.68
CA ILE A 110 -12.14 6.84 5.61
C ILE A 110 -10.75 6.64 5.01
N VAL A 111 -9.98 7.72 4.99
CA VAL A 111 -8.53 7.67 4.78
C VAL A 111 -7.90 7.46 6.14
N THR A 112 -7.33 6.27 6.33
CA THR A 112 -6.58 5.87 7.51
C THR A 112 -5.10 6.12 7.26
N LEU A 113 -4.51 7.01 8.02
CA LEU A 113 -3.08 7.29 7.99
C LEU A 113 -2.42 6.58 9.15
N ILE A 114 -1.40 5.79 8.85
CA ILE A 114 -0.66 5.01 9.84
C ILE A 114 0.74 5.59 9.91
N PRO A 115 1.07 6.31 11.00
CA PRO A 115 2.42 6.79 11.21
C PRO A 115 3.40 5.69 11.58
N PHE A 116 4.66 5.93 11.26
CA PHE A 116 5.79 5.15 11.75
C PHE A 116 6.54 5.89 12.85
N GLU A 117 6.80 5.22 13.96
CA GLU A 117 7.77 5.65 14.95
C GLU A 117 8.70 4.49 15.25
N ASN A 118 10.01 4.67 15.06
CA ASN A 118 11.03 3.64 15.28
C ASN A 118 10.78 2.30 14.53
N GLY A 119 10.02 2.34 13.43
CA GLY A 119 9.66 1.15 12.65
C GLY A 119 8.41 0.42 13.14
N GLU A 120 7.73 0.93 14.17
CA GLU A 120 6.45 0.44 14.66
C GLU A 120 5.29 1.28 14.10
N LEU A 121 4.17 0.60 13.82
CA LEU A 121 2.94 1.26 13.37
C LEU A 121 2.25 1.89 14.57
N MET A 122 1.97 3.19 14.48
CA MET A 122 1.26 3.93 15.52
C MET A 122 -0.26 3.85 15.35
N ARG A 123 -0.98 4.49 16.28
CA ARG A 123 -2.44 4.65 16.19
C ARG A 123 -2.82 5.35 14.88
N PRO A 124 -3.79 4.81 14.12
CA PRO A 124 -4.23 5.44 12.90
C PRO A 124 -4.92 6.79 13.14
N LEU A 125 -4.73 7.72 12.20
CA LEU A 125 -5.50 8.94 12.07
C LEU A 125 -6.53 8.75 10.97
N ASP A 126 -7.79 9.02 11.27
CA ASP A 126 -8.90 8.83 10.34
C ASP A 126 -9.40 10.17 9.82
N ARG A 127 -9.56 10.26 8.50
CA ARG A 127 -10.20 11.40 7.83
C ARG A 127 -11.34 10.91 6.96
N ASP A 128 -12.53 11.44 7.20
CA ASP A 128 -13.68 11.21 6.33
C ASP A 128 -13.49 11.97 5.02
N VAL A 129 -13.37 11.22 3.93
CA VAL A 129 -13.25 11.74 2.57
C VAL A 129 -14.17 10.93 1.67
N ALA A 130 -15.31 11.53 1.32
CA ALA A 130 -16.29 10.91 0.45
C ALA A 130 -15.77 10.75 -1.00
N ALA A 131 -16.15 9.63 -1.63
CA ALA A 131 -15.99 9.40 -3.06
C ALA A 131 -14.53 9.52 -3.58
N VAL A 132 -13.56 9.00 -2.83
CA VAL A 132 -12.17 8.94 -3.26
C VAL A 132 -11.99 7.91 -4.36
N LYS A 133 -11.27 8.31 -5.41
CA LYS A 133 -10.84 7.45 -6.52
C LYS A 133 -9.39 7.01 -6.35
N ASP A 134 -8.51 7.93 -5.95
CA ASP A 134 -7.10 7.61 -5.72
C ASP A 134 -6.45 8.57 -4.72
N ILE A 135 -5.36 8.11 -4.09
CA ILE A 135 -4.54 8.85 -3.15
C ILE A 135 -3.07 8.68 -3.52
N LYS A 136 -2.32 9.78 -3.46
CA LYS A 136 -0.85 9.77 -3.60
C LYS A 136 -0.23 10.74 -2.62
N PHE A 137 0.90 10.38 -2.03
CA PHE A 137 1.74 11.36 -1.35
C PHE A 137 2.47 12.24 -2.37
N LEU A 138 2.58 13.52 -2.06
CA LEU A 138 3.36 14.49 -2.83
C LEU A 138 4.83 14.45 -2.42
N PHE A 139 5.71 14.62 -3.39
CA PHE A 139 7.17 14.70 -3.16
C PHE A 139 7.58 16.13 -2.81
N GLY A 140 8.66 16.27 -2.02
CA GLY A 140 9.27 17.57 -1.73
C GLY A 140 8.47 18.47 -0.78
N SER A 141 7.48 17.92 -0.08
CA SER A 141 6.71 18.65 0.95
C SER A 141 7.43 18.59 2.29
N GLN A 142 7.49 19.71 3.03
CA GLN A 142 8.12 19.73 4.36
C GLN A 142 7.39 18.83 5.36
N GLU A 143 6.06 18.78 5.26
CA GLU A 143 5.21 17.86 6.01
C GLU A 143 4.58 16.83 5.06
N PRO A 144 4.31 15.60 5.53
CA PRO A 144 3.63 14.60 4.73
C PRO A 144 2.32 15.18 4.17
N THR A 145 2.21 15.18 2.85
CA THR A 145 1.07 15.78 2.15
C THR A 145 0.51 14.77 1.17
N ILE A 146 -0.79 14.50 1.25
CA ILE A 146 -1.47 13.66 0.27
C ILE A 146 -2.26 14.52 -0.72
N SER A 147 -2.34 14.04 -1.95
CA SER A 147 -3.27 14.47 -2.96
C SER A 147 -4.32 13.39 -3.14
N VAL A 148 -5.59 13.80 -3.06
CA VAL A 148 -6.76 12.93 -3.13
C VAL A 148 -7.58 13.31 -4.34
N LEU A 149 -7.70 12.37 -5.28
CA LEU A 149 -8.62 12.48 -6.39
C LEU A 149 -9.99 11.99 -5.92
N CYS A 150 -10.98 12.86 -5.89
CA CYS A 150 -12.35 12.53 -5.48
C CYS A 150 -13.37 12.90 -6.57
N GLN A 151 -14.57 12.34 -6.47
CA GLN A 151 -15.68 12.66 -7.34
C GLN A 151 -16.71 13.50 -6.58
N VAL A 152 -17.08 14.64 -7.15
CA VAL A 152 -18.00 15.59 -6.53
C VAL A 152 -19.18 15.78 -7.47
N GLN A 153 -20.38 15.57 -6.94
CA GLN A 153 -21.61 15.94 -7.61
C GLN A 153 -21.83 17.43 -7.37
N SER A 154 -21.93 18.24 -8.44
CA SER A 154 -22.28 19.65 -8.31
C SER A 154 -23.79 19.76 -8.11
N ASP A 155 -24.22 20.69 -7.26
CA ASP A 155 -25.66 20.93 -7.03
C ASP A 155 -26.38 21.46 -8.29
N MET A 156 -25.62 21.99 -9.26
CA MET A 156 -26.17 22.58 -10.49
C MET A 156 -26.19 21.65 -11.71
N ASP A 157 -25.36 20.59 -11.75
CA ASP A 157 -25.30 19.66 -12.88
C ASP A 157 -25.36 18.21 -12.38
N ALA A 158 -26.22 17.38 -12.98
CA ALA A 158 -26.29 15.94 -12.67
C ALA A 158 -25.00 15.16 -13.06
N ASN A 159 -24.00 15.84 -13.62
CA ASN A 159 -22.72 15.26 -14.02
C ASN A 159 -21.74 15.22 -12.86
N LEU A 160 -21.16 14.05 -12.63
CA LEU A 160 -20.13 13.87 -11.62
C LEU A 160 -18.79 14.47 -12.07
N SER A 161 -18.37 15.57 -11.45
CA SER A 161 -17.05 16.18 -11.68
C SER A 161 -15.96 15.48 -10.87
N SER A 162 -14.70 15.49 -11.33
CA SER A 162 -13.57 15.00 -10.53
C SER A 162 -12.77 16.18 -10.00
N LYS A 163 -12.43 16.15 -8.70
CA LYS A 163 -11.70 17.21 -8.00
C LYS A 163 -10.45 16.64 -7.35
N LEU A 164 -9.37 17.41 -7.40
CA LEU A 164 -8.14 17.13 -6.69
C LEU A 164 -8.10 17.98 -5.42
N ILE A 165 -7.92 17.34 -4.26
CA ILE A 165 -7.83 18.01 -2.96
C ILE A 165 -6.52 17.57 -2.30
N THR A 166 -5.78 18.53 -1.74
CA THR A 166 -4.55 18.25 -1.01
C THR A 166 -4.79 18.38 0.50
N TYR A 167 -4.23 17.47 1.27
CA TYR A 167 -4.27 17.50 2.73
C TYR A 167 -2.85 17.43 3.27
N LYS A 168 -2.50 18.35 4.16
CA LYS A 168 -1.21 18.41 4.85
C LYS A 168 -1.36 17.87 6.26
N PHE A 169 -0.44 17.00 6.68
CA PHE A 169 -0.50 16.35 7.99
C PHE A 169 0.63 16.81 8.91
N ASN A 170 0.23 17.31 10.07
CA ASN A 170 1.16 17.61 11.15
C ASN A 170 1.26 16.39 12.09
N LEU A 171 2.43 15.78 12.14
CA LEU A 171 2.71 14.60 12.95
C LEU A 171 2.81 14.89 14.45
N GLU A 172 3.25 16.10 14.83
CA GLU A 172 3.43 16.50 16.24
C GLU A 172 2.06 16.65 16.93
N ASN A 173 1.09 17.19 16.20
CA ASN A 173 -0.22 17.55 16.72
C ASN A 173 -1.29 16.50 16.38
N GLY A 174 -0.98 15.58 15.46
CA GLY A 174 -1.94 14.65 14.87
C GLY A 174 -3.04 15.34 14.05
N THR A 175 -2.81 16.57 13.57
CA THR A 175 -3.82 17.37 12.85
C THR A 175 -3.63 17.33 11.34
N CYS A 176 -4.73 17.57 10.62
CA CYS A 176 -4.79 17.63 9.16
C CYS A 176 -5.39 18.98 8.74
N THR A 177 -4.72 19.69 7.83
CA THR A 177 -5.20 20.95 7.22
C THR A 177 -5.38 20.80 5.72
#